data_AF-A0A3N5QJ82-F1
#
_entry.id   AF-A0A3N5QJ82-F1
#
_cell.length_a   1.000
_cell.length_b   1.000
_cell.length_c   1.000
_cell.angle_alpha   90.00
_cell.angle_beta   90.00
_cell.angle_gamma   90.00
#
_symmetry.space_group_name_H-M   'P 1'
#
loop_
_entity.id
_entity.type
_entity.pdbx_description
1 polymer ?
#
loop_
_entity_poly.entity_id
_entity_poly.type
_entity_poly.pdbx_seq_one_letter_code
_entity_poly.pdbx_strand_id
1 'polypeptide(L)'
;MKKLFISLMFLFSLQIFAQTGAYFYYQLPEMPGAICVVDTSFQGQFMRQLGSVGRQLDEVYSKKKKEVQKEADNLKPEMEKKIAKDSGLSDADIQKLKNKNLSKEEKKKIADKMLQNKANISIEEIERLKKMSKEGKEAWAEAYSTEVMANMQSGDSVKTEEQIKMEKELDKNTKLNELVKEQKLIIDRIYAVDKKYANQMEELRKEDSIQTVILEAKLEPLRKQLLGYPTKEQQKSIYQEMAQHYLTYCNKLSPMNINMIANAKESLEPLLPEYDRLEELNTEINKIMLGAKDGLNSPGLMQLGAVKSLINIMADTYSYTIPQDIALKVLGD
;
A
#
# COMPACT_ATOMS: atom_id res chain seq x y z
N MET A 1 -59.47 26.48 -4.08
CA MET A 1 -59.03 26.65 -2.68
C MET A 1 -59.02 25.27 -2.04
N LYS A 2 -57.97 24.65 -1.53
CA LYS A 2 -56.55 24.96 -1.23
C LYS A 2 -55.82 23.62 -1.47
N LYS A 3 -54.94 23.46 -2.46
CA LYS A 3 -53.48 23.69 -2.36
C LYS A 3 -52.93 23.39 -0.96
N LEU A 4 -52.26 22.24 -0.80
CA LEU A 4 -51.11 21.97 0.09
C LEU A 4 -51.10 20.49 0.47
N PHE A 5 -50.43 19.62 -0.30
CA PHE A 5 -49.83 18.37 0.19
C PHE A 5 -48.88 17.74 -0.87
N ILE A 6 -48.08 18.57 -1.54
CA ILE A 6 -46.96 18.13 -2.37
C ILE A 6 -45.76 19.01 -2.02
N SER A 7 -45.21 18.83 -0.82
CA SER A 7 -43.91 19.38 -0.44
C SER A 7 -43.46 18.75 0.88
N LEU A 8 -42.81 17.59 0.79
CA LEU A 8 -41.65 17.20 1.62
C LEU A 8 -41.14 15.81 1.21
N MET A 9 -40.65 15.68 -0.02
CA MET A 9 -39.83 14.53 -0.43
C MET A 9 -38.50 14.99 -1.04
N PHE A 10 -37.97 16.06 -0.45
CA PHE A 10 -36.60 16.53 -0.63
C PHE A 10 -36.11 16.80 0.78
N LEU A 11 -35.41 15.84 1.38
CA LEU A 11 -34.43 15.98 2.46
C LEU A 11 -34.03 14.57 2.90
N PHE A 12 -32.73 14.28 2.80
CA PHE A 12 -32.08 12.99 3.01
C PHE A 12 -32.16 11.98 1.86
N SER A 13 -31.81 12.41 0.65
CA SER A 13 -30.77 11.65 -0.05
C SER A 13 -29.48 11.85 0.75
N LEU A 14 -29.33 11.14 1.87
CA LEU A 14 -28.00 10.80 2.35
C LEU A 14 -27.38 10.08 1.16
N GLN A 15 -26.60 10.80 0.38
CA GLN A 15 -25.50 10.18 -0.31
C GLN A 15 -24.73 9.53 0.83
N ILE A 16 -24.97 8.22 1.02
CA ILE A 16 -24.02 7.36 1.68
C ILE A 16 -22.81 7.47 0.74
N PHE A 17 -22.00 8.51 0.94
CA PHE A 17 -20.67 8.54 0.41
C PHE A 17 -20.08 7.24 0.90
N ALA A 18 -19.82 6.31 -0.02
CA ALA A 18 -19.06 5.13 0.33
C ALA A 18 -17.81 5.66 1.06
N GLN A 19 -17.59 5.23 2.29
CA GLN A 19 -16.48 5.71 3.11
C GLN A 19 -15.19 5.21 2.44
N THR A 20 -14.63 6.04 1.56
CA THR A 20 -13.39 5.77 0.81
C THR A 20 -12.17 6.15 1.65
N GLY A 21 -10.99 5.71 1.24
CA GLY A 21 -9.76 6.21 1.85
C GLY A 21 -9.64 7.72 1.74
N ALA A 22 -10.01 8.32 0.61
CA ALA A 22 -10.00 9.77 0.42
C ALA A 22 -10.91 10.50 1.43
N TYR A 23 -12.10 9.95 1.72
CA TYR A 23 -12.98 10.48 2.76
C TYR A 23 -12.27 10.56 4.12
N PHE A 24 -11.56 9.51 4.53
CA PHE A 24 -10.81 9.50 5.78
C PHE A 24 -9.56 10.37 5.74
N TYR A 25 -8.86 10.44 4.60
CA TYR A 25 -7.67 11.26 4.40
C TYR A 25 -7.96 12.74 4.74
N TYR A 26 -9.07 13.28 4.22
CA TYR A 26 -9.45 14.68 4.45
C TYR A 26 -9.98 14.95 5.87
N GLN A 27 -10.18 13.92 6.70
CA GLN A 27 -10.52 14.06 8.12
C GLN A 27 -9.31 13.97 9.05
N LEU A 28 -8.13 13.64 8.51
CA LEU A 28 -6.90 13.59 9.30
C LEU A 28 -6.58 14.98 9.84
N PRO A 29 -6.11 15.07 11.11
CA PRO A 29 -5.72 16.36 11.68
C PRO A 29 -4.60 17.01 10.86
N GLU A 30 -4.53 18.33 10.95
CA GLU A 30 -3.39 19.09 10.42
C GLU A 30 -2.13 18.75 11.23
N MET A 31 -0.99 18.70 10.53
CA MET A 31 0.28 18.46 11.19
C MET A 31 0.64 19.66 12.07
N PRO A 32 1.04 19.45 13.34
CA PRO A 32 1.66 20.52 14.11
C PRO A 32 2.96 20.98 13.44
N GLY A 33 3.38 22.22 13.73
CA GLY A 33 4.76 22.62 13.47
C GLY A 33 5.75 21.87 14.36
N ALA A 34 7.06 22.03 14.10
CA ALA A 34 8.10 21.54 14.99
C ALA A 34 7.89 22.04 16.43
N ILE A 35 7.63 21.11 17.35
CA ILE A 35 7.32 21.39 18.75
C ILE A 35 8.17 20.52 19.66
N CYS A 36 8.76 21.17 20.66
CA CYS A 36 9.51 20.49 21.73
C CYS A 36 8.83 20.56 23.08
N VAL A 37 8.16 21.68 23.33
CA VAL A 37 7.23 21.83 24.43
C VAL A 37 5.84 21.62 23.86
N VAL A 38 5.11 20.68 24.43
CA VAL A 38 3.81 20.28 23.91
C VAL A 38 2.71 20.90 24.75
N ASP A 39 1.81 21.64 24.12
CA ASP A 39 0.50 21.92 24.71
C ASP A 39 -0.26 20.60 24.80
N THR A 40 -0.41 20.09 26.02
CA THR A 40 -1.09 18.82 26.30
C THR A 40 -2.53 18.80 25.81
N SER A 41 -3.18 19.97 25.75
CA SER A 41 -4.54 20.11 25.21
C SER A 41 -4.55 19.92 23.70
N PHE A 42 -3.61 20.53 22.99
CA PHE A 42 -3.47 20.42 21.54
C PHE A 42 -3.07 19.00 21.11
N GLN A 43 -2.05 18.42 21.76
CA GLN A 43 -1.66 17.02 21.54
C GLN A 43 -2.84 16.08 21.81
N GLY A 44 -3.55 16.29 22.91
CA GLY A 44 -4.74 15.52 23.24
C GLY A 44 -5.82 15.60 22.16
N GLN A 45 -6.07 16.79 21.60
CA GLN A 45 -7.02 16.96 20.49
C GLN A 45 -6.56 16.25 19.22
N PHE A 46 -5.31 16.45 18.81
CA PHE A 46 -4.72 15.79 17.64
C PHE A 46 -4.84 14.26 17.76
N MET A 47 -4.39 13.69 18.87
CA MET A 47 -4.39 12.24 19.09
C MET A 47 -5.81 11.67 19.18
N ARG A 48 -6.76 12.43 19.77
CA ARG A 48 -8.17 12.03 19.81
C ARG A 48 -8.79 12.01 18.40
N GLN A 49 -8.54 13.04 17.59
CA GLN A 49 -9.03 13.09 16.22
C GLN A 49 -8.43 11.96 15.38
N LEU A 50 -7.10 11.81 15.41
CA LEU A 50 -6.39 10.75 14.70
C LEU A 50 -6.92 9.36 15.10
N GLY A 51 -7.07 9.10 16.40
CA GLY A 51 -7.61 7.84 16.91
C GLY A 51 -9.09 7.63 16.56
N SER A 52 -9.89 8.68 16.49
CA SER A 52 -11.30 8.60 16.06
C SER A 52 -11.41 8.21 14.58
N VAL A 53 -10.67 8.91 13.70
CA VAL A 53 -10.61 8.61 12.27
C VAL A 53 -10.07 7.19 12.04
N GLY A 54 -9.00 6.82 12.75
CA GLY A 54 -8.41 5.48 12.66
C GLY A 54 -9.37 4.36 13.04
N ARG A 55 -10.16 4.51 14.11
CA ARG A 55 -11.18 3.51 14.47
C ARG A 55 -12.27 3.38 13.41
N GLN A 56 -12.80 4.50 12.91
CA GLN A 56 -13.83 4.48 11.88
C GLN A 56 -13.30 3.84 10.58
N LEU A 57 -12.07 4.18 10.19
CA LEU A 57 -11.42 3.56 9.04
C LEU A 57 -11.24 2.06 9.24
N ASP A 58 -10.78 1.62 10.42
CA ASP A 58 -10.52 0.22 10.72
C ASP A 58 -11.78 -0.64 10.64
N GLU A 59 -12.93 -0.12 11.07
CA GLU A 59 -14.22 -0.77 10.94
C GLU A 59 -14.58 -1.00 9.46
N VAL A 60 -14.46 0.04 8.63
CA VAL A 60 -14.74 -0.03 7.19
C VAL A 60 -13.76 -0.95 6.47
N TYR A 61 -12.46 -0.78 6.72
CA TYR A 61 -11.39 -1.59 6.14
C TYR A 61 -11.56 -3.06 6.49
N SER A 62 -11.84 -3.39 7.75
CA SER A 62 -12.02 -4.77 8.20
C SER A 62 -13.27 -5.40 7.60
N LYS A 63 -14.37 -4.66 7.48
CA LYS A 63 -15.59 -5.13 6.82
C LYS A 63 -15.33 -5.44 5.34
N LYS A 64 -14.75 -4.49 4.60
CA LYS A 64 -14.45 -4.66 3.17
C LYS A 64 -13.45 -5.78 2.92
N LYS A 65 -12.40 -5.90 3.74
CA LYS A 65 -11.45 -7.01 3.66
C LYS A 65 -12.13 -8.38 3.83
N LYS A 66 -13.13 -8.50 4.72
CA LYS A 66 -13.91 -9.73 4.90
C LYS A 66 -14.82 -10.02 3.69
N GLU A 67 -15.44 -9.00 3.12
CA GLU A 67 -16.26 -9.12 1.90
C GLU A 67 -15.42 -9.63 0.72
N VAL A 68 -14.26 -9.02 0.50
CA VAL A 68 -13.30 -9.41 -0.54
C VAL A 68 -12.78 -10.84 -0.31
N GLN A 69 -12.47 -11.20 0.94
CA GLN A 69 -12.05 -12.57 1.26
C GLN A 69 -13.14 -13.59 0.95
N LYS A 70 -14.40 -13.28 1.30
CA LYS A 70 -15.55 -14.15 1.01
C LYS A 70 -15.78 -14.31 -0.50
N GLU A 71 -15.65 -13.23 -1.27
CA GLU A 71 -15.72 -13.27 -2.73
C GLU A 71 -14.59 -14.11 -3.33
N ALA A 72 -13.36 -13.94 -2.83
CA ALA A 72 -12.21 -14.75 -3.22
C ALA A 72 -12.45 -16.24 -2.96
N ASP A 73 -12.96 -16.59 -1.78
CA ASP A 73 -13.23 -17.97 -1.39
C ASP A 73 -14.35 -18.59 -2.25
N ASN A 74 -15.36 -17.81 -2.64
CA ASN A 74 -16.42 -18.25 -3.55
C ASN A 74 -15.93 -18.47 -4.99
N LEU A 75 -15.04 -17.60 -5.48
CA LEU A 75 -14.50 -17.67 -6.84
C LEU A 75 -13.39 -18.72 -6.97
N LYS A 76 -12.70 -19.07 -5.87
CA LYS A 76 -11.57 -19.98 -5.85
C LYS A 76 -11.80 -21.33 -6.55
N PRO A 77 -12.91 -22.06 -6.34
CA PRO A 77 -13.13 -23.35 -7.01
C PRO A 77 -13.28 -23.21 -8.54
N GLU A 78 -13.96 -22.17 -9.01
CA GLU A 78 -14.13 -21.90 -10.45
C GLU A 78 -12.81 -21.46 -11.09
N MET A 79 -12.05 -20.61 -10.39
CA MET A 79 -10.71 -20.20 -10.79
C MET A 79 -9.76 -21.39 -10.88
N GLU A 80 -9.71 -22.27 -9.87
CA GLU A 80 -8.89 -23.47 -9.87
C GLU A 80 -9.24 -24.40 -11.04
N LYS A 81 -10.53 -24.65 -11.25
CA LYS A 81 -11.02 -25.51 -12.34
C LYS A 81 -10.68 -24.95 -13.72
N LYS A 82 -10.79 -23.62 -13.89
CA LYS A 82 -10.50 -22.96 -15.16
C LYS A 82 -9.01 -22.86 -15.45
N ILE A 83 -8.20 -22.48 -14.45
CA ILE A 83 -6.74 -22.49 -14.58
C ILE A 83 -6.26 -23.89 -14.96
N ALA A 84 -6.79 -24.93 -14.31
CA ALA A 84 -6.43 -26.30 -14.63
C ALA A 84 -6.83 -26.69 -16.05
N LYS A 85 -8.06 -26.39 -16.47
CA LYS A 85 -8.55 -26.64 -17.83
C LYS A 85 -7.74 -25.90 -18.90
N ASP A 86 -7.51 -24.61 -18.69
CA ASP A 86 -6.78 -23.75 -19.64
C ASP A 86 -5.28 -24.06 -19.67
N SER A 87 -4.76 -24.76 -18.67
CA SER A 87 -3.38 -25.25 -18.62
C SER A 87 -3.24 -26.73 -18.99
N GLY A 88 -4.32 -27.42 -19.39
CA GLY A 88 -4.31 -28.85 -19.74
C GLY A 88 -3.92 -29.77 -18.58
N LEU A 89 -4.18 -29.35 -17.34
CA LEU A 89 -3.95 -30.14 -16.13
C LEU A 89 -5.14 -31.06 -15.87
N SER A 90 -4.84 -32.30 -15.47
CA SER A 90 -5.87 -33.27 -15.05
C SER A 90 -6.34 -32.99 -13.61
N ASP A 91 -7.50 -33.49 -13.21
CA ASP A 91 -7.99 -33.39 -11.81
C ASP A 91 -6.98 -33.99 -10.81
N ALA A 92 -6.21 -35.00 -11.23
CA ALA A 92 -5.11 -35.57 -10.44
C ALA A 92 -3.94 -34.60 -10.26
N ASP A 93 -3.63 -33.77 -11.28
CA ASP A 93 -2.61 -32.72 -11.19
C ASP A 93 -3.08 -31.58 -10.24
N ILE A 94 -4.39 -31.28 -10.23
CA ILE A 94 -4.99 -30.31 -9.28
C ILE A 94 -4.88 -30.83 -7.84
N GLN A 95 -5.21 -32.11 -7.60
CA GLN A 95 -5.10 -32.72 -6.27
C GLN A 95 -3.65 -32.77 -5.78
N LYS A 96 -2.70 -32.99 -6.68
CA LYS A 96 -1.27 -32.89 -6.37
C LYS A 96 -0.87 -31.47 -5.96
N LEU A 97 -1.32 -30.42 -6.66
CA LEU A 97 -1.07 -29.02 -6.29
C LEU A 97 -1.67 -28.62 -4.94
N LYS A 98 -2.79 -29.24 -4.54
CA LYS A 98 -3.40 -29.04 -3.21
C LYS A 98 -2.59 -29.68 -2.08
N ASN A 99 -1.67 -30.60 -2.40
CA ASN A 99 -0.82 -31.25 -1.44
C ASN A 99 0.43 -30.39 -1.15
N LYS A 100 0.62 -29.98 0.11
CA LYS A 100 1.72 -29.07 0.50
C LYS A 100 3.13 -29.69 0.41
N ASN A 101 3.22 -31.01 0.20
CA ASN A 101 4.47 -31.79 0.18
C ASN A 101 4.92 -32.22 -1.24
N LEU A 102 4.68 -31.39 -2.25
CA LEU A 102 5.20 -31.63 -3.61
C LEU A 102 6.73 -31.46 -3.68
N SER A 103 7.41 -32.41 -4.34
CA SER A 103 8.83 -32.28 -4.67
C SER A 103 9.08 -31.18 -5.72
N LYS A 104 10.32 -30.69 -5.78
CA LYS A 104 10.73 -29.61 -6.71
C LYS A 104 10.55 -30.03 -8.17
N GLU A 105 10.87 -31.28 -8.51
CA GLU A 105 10.69 -31.90 -9.82
C GLU A 105 9.21 -32.00 -10.23
N GLU A 106 8.31 -32.34 -9.29
CA GLU A 106 6.88 -32.41 -9.59
C GLU A 106 6.27 -31.03 -9.82
N LYS A 107 6.70 -30.01 -9.05
CA LYS A 107 6.33 -28.60 -9.29
C LYS A 107 6.82 -28.14 -10.66
N LYS A 108 8.03 -28.54 -11.07
CA LYS A 108 8.61 -28.21 -12.39
C LYS A 108 7.80 -28.84 -13.53
N LYS A 109 7.46 -30.13 -13.44
CA LYS A 109 6.64 -30.82 -14.46
C LYS A 109 5.23 -30.22 -14.62
N ILE A 110 4.62 -29.81 -13.52
CA ILE A 110 3.30 -29.16 -13.56
C ILE A 110 3.42 -27.77 -14.21
N ALA A 111 4.46 -26.99 -13.87
CA ALA A 111 4.74 -25.71 -14.52
C ALA A 111 5.07 -25.86 -16.02
N ASP A 112 5.83 -26.89 -16.42
CA ASP A 112 6.14 -27.21 -17.82
C ASP A 112 4.86 -27.44 -18.64
N LYS A 113 3.93 -28.24 -18.13
CA LYS A 113 2.62 -28.48 -18.76
C LYS A 113 1.79 -27.20 -18.89
N MET A 114 1.80 -26.35 -17.86
CA MET A 114 1.05 -25.09 -17.87
C MET A 114 1.56 -24.10 -18.93
N LEU A 115 2.86 -24.11 -19.21
CA LEU A 115 3.53 -23.19 -20.13
C LEU A 115 3.47 -23.67 -21.59
N GLN A 116 3.69 -24.97 -21.84
CA GLN A 116 3.58 -25.56 -23.17
C GLN A 116 2.17 -25.40 -23.76
N ASN A 117 1.13 -25.60 -22.95
CA ASN A 117 -0.26 -25.54 -23.44
C ASN A 117 -0.80 -24.11 -23.66
N LYS A 118 -0.21 -23.08 -23.03
CA LYS A 118 -0.69 -21.70 -23.13
C LYS A 118 0.08 -20.81 -24.10
N ALA A 119 1.37 -21.07 -24.29
CA ALA A 119 2.23 -20.18 -25.08
C ALA A 119 3.07 -20.91 -26.14
N ASN A 120 3.02 -22.25 -26.19
CA ASN A 120 3.95 -23.07 -26.98
C ASN A 120 5.44 -22.79 -26.67
N ILE A 121 5.74 -22.35 -25.45
CA ILE A 121 7.07 -21.99 -24.95
C ILE A 121 7.50 -22.99 -23.88
N SER A 122 8.76 -23.42 -23.93
CA SER A 122 9.35 -24.33 -22.94
C SER A 122 9.98 -23.59 -21.74
N ILE A 123 10.16 -24.24 -20.57
CA ILE A 123 10.89 -23.64 -19.44
C ILE A 123 12.35 -23.34 -19.80
N GLU A 124 12.96 -24.11 -20.71
CA GLU A 124 14.31 -23.86 -21.22
C GLU A 124 14.41 -22.52 -21.97
N GLU A 125 13.32 -22.13 -22.62
CA GLU A 125 13.18 -20.88 -23.36
C GLU A 125 12.93 -19.70 -22.40
N ILE A 126 12.20 -19.92 -21.30
CA ILE A 126 12.08 -18.96 -20.19
C ILE A 126 13.42 -18.77 -19.45
N GLU A 127 14.22 -19.83 -19.29
CA GLU A 127 15.56 -19.73 -18.71
C GLU A 127 16.54 -18.97 -19.63
N ARG A 128 16.37 -19.07 -20.95
CA ARG A 128 17.08 -18.20 -21.91
C ARG A 128 16.61 -16.75 -21.82
N LEU A 129 15.28 -16.51 -21.74
CA LEU A 129 14.71 -15.17 -21.60
C LEU A 129 15.16 -14.47 -20.31
N LYS A 130 15.28 -15.21 -19.19
CA LYS A 130 15.83 -14.66 -17.94
C LYS A 130 17.27 -14.17 -18.08
N LYS A 131 18.06 -14.78 -18.97
CA LYS A 131 19.46 -14.44 -19.25
C LYS A 131 19.65 -13.38 -20.34
N MET A 132 18.58 -12.98 -21.03
CA MET A 132 18.63 -11.91 -22.04
C MET A 132 18.67 -10.52 -21.40
N SER A 133 19.33 -9.58 -22.08
CA SER A 133 19.32 -8.16 -21.73
C SER A 133 17.91 -7.56 -21.88
N LYS A 134 17.70 -6.34 -21.39
CA LYS A 134 16.41 -5.66 -21.49
C LYS A 134 15.99 -5.49 -22.96
N GLU A 135 16.94 -5.13 -23.81
CA GLU A 135 16.77 -5.00 -25.27
C GLU A 135 16.45 -6.38 -25.91
N GLY A 136 17.10 -7.44 -25.44
CA GLY A 136 16.82 -8.81 -25.92
C GLY A 136 15.43 -9.33 -25.54
N LYS A 137 14.88 -8.89 -24.41
CA LYS A 137 13.50 -9.21 -24.00
C LYS A 137 12.45 -8.42 -24.79
N GLU A 138 12.74 -7.16 -25.10
CA GLU A 138 11.89 -6.31 -25.95
C GLU A 138 11.85 -6.84 -27.39
N ALA A 139 13.01 -7.18 -27.97
CA ALA A 139 13.10 -7.77 -29.31
C ALA A 139 12.40 -9.14 -29.42
N TRP A 140 12.45 -9.97 -28.37
CA TRP A 140 11.73 -11.24 -28.34
C TRP A 140 10.20 -11.05 -28.32
N ALA A 141 9.70 -10.08 -27.53
CA ALA A 141 8.27 -9.76 -27.50
C ALA A 141 7.77 -9.19 -28.85
N GLU A 142 8.60 -8.38 -29.51
CA GLU A 142 8.32 -7.80 -30.84
C GLU A 142 8.37 -8.85 -31.95
N ALA A 143 9.36 -9.77 -31.93
CA ALA A 143 9.46 -10.87 -32.88
C ALA A 143 8.31 -11.86 -32.75
N TYR A 144 7.91 -12.21 -31.52
CA TYR A 144 6.75 -13.07 -31.27
C TYR A 144 5.45 -12.43 -31.81
N SER A 145 5.27 -11.12 -31.60
CA SER A 145 4.13 -10.38 -32.16
C SER A 145 4.19 -10.30 -33.70
N THR A 146 5.37 -10.20 -34.29
CA THR A 146 5.57 -10.06 -35.75
C THR A 146 5.36 -11.38 -36.48
N GLU A 147 5.82 -12.50 -35.93
CA GLU A 147 5.61 -13.85 -36.48
C GLU A 147 4.12 -14.22 -36.52
N VAL A 148 3.38 -13.86 -35.47
CA VAL A 148 1.93 -14.04 -35.40
C VAL A 148 1.20 -13.17 -36.44
N MET A 149 1.64 -11.91 -36.65
CA MET A 149 1.06 -11.03 -37.68
C MET A 149 1.41 -11.46 -39.11
N ALA A 150 2.61 -11.99 -39.36
CA ALA A 150 3.01 -12.51 -40.66
C ALA A 150 2.18 -13.73 -41.08
N ASN A 151 1.84 -14.61 -40.13
CA ASN A 151 0.96 -15.75 -40.35
C ASN A 151 -0.52 -15.36 -40.59
N MET A 152 -0.94 -14.15 -40.19
CA MET A 152 -2.29 -13.61 -40.44
C MET A 152 -2.43 -12.93 -41.81
N GLN A 153 -1.34 -12.41 -42.38
CA GLN A 153 -1.37 -11.70 -43.68
C GLN A 153 -1.29 -12.61 -44.90
N SER A 154 -0.96 -13.89 -44.73
CA SER A 154 -0.93 -14.88 -45.81
C SER A 154 -2.25 -15.65 -45.92
N GLY A 155 -3.25 -15.12 -46.64
CA GLY A 155 -4.38 -15.94 -47.14
C GLY A 155 -5.70 -15.19 -47.39
N ASP A 156 -6.18 -15.27 -48.63
CA ASP A 156 -7.43 -14.67 -49.14
C ASP A 156 -8.72 -15.14 -48.45
N SER A 157 -9.63 -14.17 -48.30
CA SER A 157 -11.10 -14.21 -48.11
C SER A 157 -11.77 -15.53 -47.67
N VAL A 158 -11.80 -15.76 -46.36
CA VAL A 158 -12.93 -16.12 -45.45
C VAL A 158 -12.23 -16.60 -44.18
N LYS A 159 -12.34 -15.84 -43.09
CA LYS A 159 -11.64 -16.19 -41.84
C LYS A 159 -12.12 -17.55 -41.34
N THR A 160 -11.22 -18.53 -41.23
CA THR A 160 -11.53 -19.82 -40.62
C THR A 160 -11.82 -19.64 -39.14
N GLU A 161 -12.51 -20.60 -38.52
CA GLU A 161 -12.82 -20.57 -37.08
C GLU A 161 -11.55 -20.51 -36.20
N GLU A 162 -10.46 -21.08 -36.70
CA GLU A 162 -9.12 -20.98 -36.12
C GLU A 162 -8.53 -19.57 -36.24
N GLN A 163 -8.68 -18.90 -37.39
CA GLN A 163 -8.25 -17.50 -37.57
C GLN A 163 -9.05 -16.53 -36.69
N ILE A 164 -10.37 -16.73 -36.54
CA ILE A 164 -11.22 -15.95 -35.62
C ILE A 164 -10.79 -16.16 -34.17
N LYS A 165 -10.42 -17.40 -33.80
CA LYS A 165 -9.93 -17.73 -32.46
C LYS A 165 -8.56 -17.10 -32.20
N MET A 166 -7.65 -17.13 -33.18
CA MET A 166 -6.34 -16.48 -33.08
C MET A 166 -6.44 -14.96 -32.99
N GLU A 167 -7.32 -14.32 -33.76
CA GLU A 167 -7.56 -12.87 -33.70
C GLU A 167 -8.13 -12.44 -32.34
N LYS A 168 -9.07 -13.23 -31.79
CA LYS A 168 -9.58 -13.00 -30.43
C LYS A 168 -8.52 -13.16 -29.35
N GLU A 169 -7.61 -14.13 -29.48
CA GLU A 169 -6.48 -14.28 -28.54
C GLU A 169 -5.43 -13.17 -28.73
N LEU A 170 -5.21 -12.67 -29.95
CA LEU A 170 -4.34 -11.53 -30.23
C LEU A 170 -4.90 -10.24 -29.61
N ASP A 171 -6.17 -9.91 -29.84
CA ASP A 171 -6.84 -8.74 -29.25
C ASP A 171 -6.83 -8.80 -27.72
N LYS A 172 -7.09 -9.99 -27.16
CA LYS A 172 -7.02 -10.25 -25.72
C LYS A 172 -5.61 -10.05 -25.17
N ASN A 173 -4.58 -10.52 -25.87
CA ASN A 173 -3.18 -10.34 -25.48
C ASN A 173 -2.74 -8.88 -25.58
N THR A 174 -3.15 -8.16 -26.62
CA THR A 174 -2.89 -6.72 -26.78
C THR A 174 -3.52 -5.92 -25.64
N LYS A 175 -4.81 -6.13 -25.37
CA LYS A 175 -5.52 -5.49 -24.26
C LYS A 175 -4.88 -5.83 -22.90
N LEU A 176 -4.51 -7.09 -22.68
CA LEU A 176 -3.84 -7.51 -21.45
C LEU A 176 -2.49 -6.80 -21.28
N ASN A 177 -1.70 -6.68 -22.36
CA ASN A 177 -0.42 -6.00 -22.33
C ASN A 177 -0.55 -4.51 -22.00
N GLU A 178 -1.58 -3.83 -22.52
CA GLU A 178 -1.86 -2.42 -22.20
C GLU A 178 -2.23 -2.24 -20.72
N LEU A 179 -3.14 -3.07 -20.20
CA LEU A 179 -3.55 -3.02 -18.80
C LEU A 179 -2.38 -3.31 -17.84
N VAL A 180 -1.51 -4.27 -18.16
CA VAL A 180 -0.32 -4.59 -17.37
C VAL A 180 0.71 -3.46 -17.43
N LYS A 181 0.87 -2.79 -18.57
CA LYS A 181 1.73 -1.59 -18.69
C LYS A 181 1.22 -0.46 -17.79
N GLU A 182 -0.08 -0.18 -17.82
CA GLU A 182 -0.69 0.83 -16.96
C GLU A 182 -0.51 0.47 -15.47
N GLN A 183 -0.82 -0.77 -15.10
CA GLN A 183 -0.67 -1.28 -13.73
C GLN A 183 0.77 -1.08 -13.22
N LYS A 184 1.77 -1.40 -14.06
CA LYS A 184 3.18 -1.21 -13.72
C LYS A 184 3.52 0.26 -13.46
N LEU A 185 3.05 1.19 -14.28
CA LEU A 185 3.30 2.62 -14.08
C LEU A 185 2.75 3.11 -12.74
N ILE A 186 1.55 2.64 -12.36
CA ILE A 186 0.95 2.96 -11.05
C ILE A 186 1.78 2.40 -9.91
N ILE A 187 2.18 1.12 -9.99
CA ILE A 187 3.03 0.47 -8.98
C ILE A 187 4.38 1.18 -8.83
N ASP A 188 5.00 1.57 -9.95
CA ASP A 188 6.27 2.29 -9.94
C ASP A 188 6.14 3.66 -9.25
N ARG A 189 5.01 4.37 -9.43
CA ARG A 189 4.70 5.62 -8.71
C ARG A 189 4.53 5.40 -7.20
N ILE A 190 3.75 4.40 -6.79
CA ILE A 190 3.56 4.04 -5.38
C ILE A 190 4.91 3.69 -4.74
N TYR A 191 5.69 2.83 -5.41
CA TYR A 191 7.02 2.41 -4.93
C TYR A 191 7.99 3.59 -4.78
N ALA A 192 7.95 4.57 -5.68
CA ALA A 192 8.80 5.76 -5.57
C ALA A 192 8.49 6.57 -4.30
N VAL A 193 7.20 6.71 -3.94
CA VAL A 193 6.78 7.38 -2.70
C VAL A 193 7.19 6.58 -1.47
N ASP A 194 6.96 5.26 -1.46
CA ASP A 194 7.37 4.37 -0.36
C ASP A 194 8.88 4.41 -0.13
N LYS A 195 9.66 4.40 -1.22
CA LYS A 195 11.12 4.49 -1.16
C LYS A 195 11.60 5.84 -0.61
N LYS A 196 10.97 6.94 -1.01
CA LYS A 196 11.27 8.28 -0.47
C LYS A 196 11.05 8.30 1.04
N TYR A 197 9.89 7.82 1.50
CA TYR A 197 9.58 7.75 2.92
C TYR A 197 10.55 6.85 3.69
N ALA A 198 10.86 5.65 3.18
CA ALA A 198 11.81 4.73 3.80
C ALA A 198 13.21 5.35 3.97
N ASN A 199 13.67 6.11 2.97
CA ASN A 199 14.94 6.82 3.06
C ASN A 199 14.91 7.90 4.15
N GLN A 200 13.85 8.70 4.22
CA GLN A 200 13.69 9.73 5.25
C GLN A 200 13.64 9.12 6.66
N MET A 201 12.96 8.00 6.82
CA MET A 201 12.91 7.25 8.07
C MET A 201 14.30 6.73 8.47
N GLU A 202 15.06 6.19 7.53
CA GLU A 202 16.42 5.71 7.80
C GLU A 202 17.36 6.85 8.21
N GLU A 203 17.25 8.02 7.56
CA GLU A 203 17.99 9.23 7.95
C GLU A 203 17.62 9.70 9.37
N LEU A 204 16.33 9.75 9.69
CA LEU A 204 15.85 10.09 11.03
C LEU A 204 16.38 9.12 12.08
N ARG A 205 16.32 7.80 11.82
CA ARG A 205 16.80 6.77 12.75
C ARG A 205 18.30 6.86 13.00
N LYS A 206 19.09 7.16 11.97
CA LYS A 206 20.53 7.37 12.12
C LYS A 206 20.82 8.58 12.99
N GLU A 207 20.16 9.70 12.72
CA GLU A 207 20.34 10.92 13.50
C GLU A 207 19.87 10.71 14.95
N ASP A 208 18.72 10.08 15.17
CA ASP A 208 18.20 9.76 16.49
C ASP A 208 19.17 8.88 17.29
N SER A 209 19.73 7.85 16.67
CA SER A 209 20.74 7.00 17.32
C SER A 209 21.97 7.81 17.78
N ILE A 210 22.40 8.81 17.01
CA ILE A 210 23.54 9.67 17.38
C ILE A 210 23.13 10.62 18.50
N GLN A 211 22.00 11.31 18.35
CA GLN A 211 21.55 12.32 19.30
C GLN A 211 21.16 11.71 20.64
N THR A 212 20.62 10.48 20.65
CA THR A 212 20.31 9.74 21.88
C THR A 212 21.58 9.46 22.69
N VAL A 213 22.67 9.03 22.04
CA VAL A 213 23.95 8.81 22.73
C VAL A 213 24.49 10.10 23.33
N ILE A 214 24.40 11.21 22.57
CA ILE A 214 24.84 12.54 23.05
C ILE A 214 23.99 12.97 24.25
N LEU A 215 22.66 12.84 24.16
CA LEU A 215 21.73 13.20 25.22
C LEU A 215 22.00 12.40 26.49
N GLU A 216 22.10 11.08 26.39
CA GLU A 216 22.32 10.21 27.54
C GLU A 216 23.65 10.48 28.23
N ALA A 217 24.71 10.77 27.47
CA ALA A 217 26.01 11.18 28.04
C ALA A 217 25.92 12.50 28.85
N LYS A 218 25.01 13.41 28.48
CA LYS A 218 24.75 14.66 29.22
C LYS A 218 23.83 14.46 30.41
N LEU A 219 22.82 13.60 30.30
CA LEU A 219 21.84 13.37 31.37
C LEU A 219 22.38 12.50 32.51
N GLU A 220 23.26 11.53 32.21
CA GLU A 220 23.80 10.61 33.21
C GLU A 220 24.45 11.29 34.44
N PRO A 221 25.35 12.28 34.30
CA PRO A 221 25.90 12.97 35.48
C PRO A 221 24.82 13.75 36.26
N LEU A 222 23.83 14.32 35.59
CA LEU A 222 22.74 15.07 36.21
C LEU A 222 21.83 14.14 37.02
N ARG A 223 21.52 12.96 36.48
CA ARG A 223 20.77 11.91 37.19
C ARG A 223 21.52 11.44 38.44
N LYS A 224 22.85 11.27 38.37
CA LYS A 224 23.68 10.96 39.55
C LYS A 224 23.63 12.04 40.61
N GLN A 225 23.64 13.31 40.22
CA GLN A 225 23.51 14.43 41.16
C GLN A 225 22.15 14.39 41.90
N LEU A 226 21.06 14.05 41.20
CA LEU A 226 19.73 13.91 41.83
C LEU A 226 19.67 12.79 42.89
N LEU A 227 20.45 11.71 42.71
CA LEU A 227 20.56 10.63 43.70
C LEU A 227 21.35 11.04 44.95
N GLY A 228 22.11 12.14 44.89
CA GLY A 228 22.89 12.67 46.00
C GLY A 228 22.09 13.48 47.03
N TYR A 229 20.76 13.39 47.01
CA TYR A 229 19.85 14.18 47.85
C TYR A 229 20.11 15.70 47.83
N PRO A 230 20.14 16.34 46.65
CA PRO A 230 20.37 17.77 46.54
C PRO A 230 19.26 18.60 47.20
N THR A 231 19.59 19.83 47.58
CA THR A 231 18.60 20.81 48.07
C THR A 231 17.54 21.10 46.99
N LYS A 232 16.39 21.66 47.38
CA LYS A 232 15.33 22.02 46.41
C LYS A 232 15.82 22.96 45.31
N GLU A 233 16.69 23.91 45.65
CA GLU A 233 17.29 24.85 44.69
C GLU A 233 18.22 24.13 43.70
N GLN A 234 19.06 23.21 44.21
CA GLN A 234 19.93 22.39 43.37
C GLN A 234 19.12 21.47 42.46
N GLN A 235 18.05 20.83 42.97
CA GLN A 235 17.14 20.01 42.15
C GLN A 235 16.54 20.83 41.01
N LYS A 236 16.05 22.04 41.30
CA LYS A 236 15.50 22.93 40.27
C LYS A 236 16.53 23.25 39.19
N SER A 237 17.75 23.59 39.57
CA SER A 237 18.85 23.85 38.63
C SER A 237 19.18 22.63 37.78
N ILE A 238 19.23 21.44 38.37
CA ILE A 238 19.49 20.19 37.65
C ILE A 238 18.38 19.92 36.62
N TYR A 239 17.11 20.07 36.99
CA TYR A 239 16.01 19.87 36.06
C TYR A 239 16.01 20.90 34.92
N GLN A 240 16.39 22.15 35.18
CA GLN A 240 16.58 23.17 34.13
C GLN A 240 17.66 22.77 33.14
N GLU A 241 18.80 22.24 33.62
CA GLU A 241 19.88 21.77 32.76
C GLU A 241 19.47 20.53 31.94
N MET A 242 18.78 19.57 32.57
CA MET A 242 18.19 18.43 31.86
C MET A 242 17.22 18.87 30.77
N ALA A 243 16.33 19.83 31.06
CA ALA A 243 15.38 20.36 30.08
C ALA A 243 16.10 21.02 28.88
N GLN A 244 17.21 21.73 29.12
CA GLN A 244 18.01 22.31 28.04
C GLN A 244 18.63 21.25 27.11
N HIS A 245 19.08 20.13 27.67
CA HIS A 245 19.56 19.00 26.88
C HIS A 245 18.44 18.32 26.08
N TYR A 246 17.27 18.09 26.68
CA TYR A 246 16.10 17.60 25.96
C TYR A 246 15.63 18.55 24.86
N LEU A 247 15.65 19.86 25.10
CA LEU A 247 15.35 20.88 24.09
C LEU A 247 16.32 20.79 22.90
N THR A 248 17.60 20.57 23.16
CA THR A 248 18.62 20.46 22.10
C THR A 248 18.39 19.21 21.25
N TYR A 249 18.16 18.07 21.89
CA TYR A 249 17.81 16.81 21.24
C TYR A 249 16.52 16.93 20.41
N CYS A 250 15.47 17.49 21.00
CA CYS A 250 14.20 17.67 20.33
C CYS A 250 14.27 18.66 19.16
N ASN A 251 14.94 19.81 19.32
CA ASN A 251 15.06 20.82 18.25
C ASN A 251 15.76 20.25 17.00
N LYS A 252 16.54 19.18 17.17
CA LYS A 252 17.15 18.45 16.06
C LYS A 252 16.18 17.47 15.40
N LEU A 253 15.50 16.64 16.20
CA LEU A 253 14.74 15.49 15.68
C LEU A 253 13.27 15.78 15.39
N SER A 254 12.62 16.64 16.18
CA SER A 254 11.20 16.99 15.99
C SER A 254 10.92 17.58 14.61
N PRO A 255 11.71 18.53 14.08
CA PRO A 255 11.52 19.00 12.70
C PRO A 255 11.70 17.90 11.65
N MET A 256 12.71 17.03 11.81
CA MET A 256 12.97 15.93 10.86
C MET A 256 11.79 14.96 10.81
N ASN A 257 11.27 14.58 11.98
CA ASN A 257 10.14 13.68 12.12
C ASN A 257 8.85 14.28 11.53
N ILE A 258 8.50 15.51 11.92
CA ILE A 258 7.28 16.17 11.43
C ILE A 258 7.35 16.39 9.92
N ASN A 259 8.49 16.83 9.39
CA ASN A 259 8.67 16.99 7.94
C ASN A 259 8.55 15.67 7.20
N MET A 260 9.08 14.57 7.74
CA MET A 260 8.91 13.24 7.15
C MET A 260 7.44 12.81 7.12
N ILE A 261 6.70 12.99 8.22
CA ILE A 261 5.27 12.65 8.29
C ILE A 261 4.45 13.54 7.34
N ALA A 262 4.73 14.84 7.29
CA ALA A 262 4.07 15.78 6.38
C ALA A 262 4.32 15.39 4.91
N ASN A 263 5.58 15.07 4.55
CA ASN A 263 5.92 14.56 3.23
C ASN A 263 5.15 13.28 2.87
N ALA A 264 4.97 12.37 3.82
CA ALA A 264 4.19 11.15 3.62
C ALA A 264 2.71 11.47 3.36
N LYS A 265 2.12 12.40 4.12
CA LYS A 265 0.74 12.87 3.94
C LYS A 265 0.54 13.53 2.57
N GLU A 266 1.42 14.45 2.19
CA GLU A 266 1.37 15.17 0.92
C GLU A 266 1.59 14.24 -0.29
N SER A 267 2.51 13.29 -0.18
CA SER A 267 2.79 12.34 -1.27
C SER A 267 1.68 11.31 -1.45
N LEU A 268 0.88 11.03 -0.42
CA LEU A 268 -0.23 10.09 -0.51
C LEU A 268 -1.44 10.66 -1.25
N GLU A 269 -1.75 11.95 -1.10
CA GLU A 269 -2.93 12.58 -1.70
C GLU A 269 -3.08 12.30 -3.21
N PRO A 270 -2.07 12.55 -4.06
CA PRO A 270 -2.18 12.29 -5.50
C PRO A 270 -2.24 10.79 -5.83
N LEU A 271 -1.84 9.90 -4.92
CA LEU A 271 -1.93 8.45 -5.10
C LEU A 271 -3.31 7.88 -4.76
N LEU A 272 -4.17 8.63 -4.07
CA LEU A 272 -5.51 8.16 -3.71
C LEU A 272 -6.33 7.68 -4.93
N PRO A 273 -6.45 8.43 -6.04
CA PRO A 273 -7.14 7.93 -7.24
C PRO A 273 -6.37 6.80 -7.96
N GLU A 274 -5.04 6.77 -7.82
CA GLU A 274 -4.20 5.73 -8.41
C GLU A 274 -4.44 4.36 -7.76
N TYR A 275 -4.71 4.32 -6.46
CA TYR A 275 -5.12 3.09 -5.76
C TYR A 275 -6.45 2.55 -6.28
N ASP A 276 -7.43 3.42 -6.52
CA ASP A 276 -8.72 3.01 -7.08
C ASP A 276 -8.54 2.46 -8.49
N ARG A 277 -7.74 3.15 -9.33
CA ARG A 277 -7.42 2.66 -10.68
C ARG A 277 -6.68 1.33 -10.67
N LEU A 278 -5.78 1.11 -9.71
CA LEU A 278 -5.06 -0.16 -9.59
C LEU A 278 -6.00 -1.33 -9.29
N GLU A 279 -7.05 -1.13 -8.50
CA GLU A 279 -8.07 -2.14 -8.23
C GLU A 279 -8.95 -2.44 -9.45
N GLU A 280 -9.33 -1.40 -10.21
CA GLU A 280 -10.02 -1.57 -11.49
C GLU A 280 -9.17 -2.38 -12.47
N LEU A 281 -7.89 -2.02 -12.63
CA LEU A 281 -6.95 -2.73 -13.48
C LEU A 281 -6.79 -4.19 -13.05
N ASN A 282 -6.66 -4.46 -11.75
CA ASN A 282 -6.61 -5.82 -11.20
C ASN A 282 -7.88 -6.60 -11.56
N THR A 283 -9.04 -5.96 -11.45
CA THR A 283 -10.33 -6.56 -11.81
C THR A 283 -10.42 -6.87 -13.30
N GLU A 284 -10.02 -5.93 -14.16
CA GLU A 284 -10.01 -6.09 -15.63
C GLU A 284 -9.04 -7.18 -16.09
N ILE A 285 -7.81 -7.17 -15.55
CA ILE A 285 -6.79 -8.20 -15.80
C ILE A 285 -7.31 -9.58 -15.35
N ASN A 286 -7.91 -9.67 -14.17
CA ASN A 286 -8.50 -10.91 -13.67
C ASN A 286 -9.67 -11.40 -14.55
N LYS A 287 -10.55 -10.49 -15.01
CA LYS A 287 -11.62 -10.83 -15.95
C LYS A 287 -11.06 -11.41 -17.26
N ILE A 288 -9.99 -10.83 -17.80
CA ILE A 288 -9.36 -11.31 -19.03
C ILE A 288 -8.68 -12.68 -18.82
N MET A 289 -7.87 -12.81 -17.76
CA MET A 289 -7.11 -14.03 -17.49
C MET A 289 -7.98 -15.20 -17.07
N LEU A 290 -9.02 -14.94 -16.28
CA LEU A 290 -9.88 -15.96 -15.70
C LEU A 290 -11.20 -16.09 -16.45
N GLY A 291 -11.50 -15.24 -17.44
CA GLY A 291 -12.80 -15.16 -18.14
C GLY A 291 -14.00 -15.33 -17.21
N ALA A 292 -13.91 -14.78 -15.99
CA ALA A 292 -14.97 -14.75 -15.01
C ALA A 292 -15.90 -13.58 -15.36
N LYS A 293 -17.22 -13.76 -15.17
CA LYS A 293 -18.21 -12.69 -15.42
C LYS A 293 -17.99 -11.51 -14.46
N ASP A 294 -17.71 -11.84 -13.21
CA ASP A 294 -17.40 -10.90 -12.16
C ASP A 294 -15.95 -11.16 -11.74
N GLY A 295 -15.07 -10.19 -12.00
CA GLY A 295 -13.70 -10.23 -11.47
C GLY A 295 -13.74 -9.95 -9.98
N LEU A 296 -12.70 -10.36 -9.25
CA LEU A 296 -12.58 -10.05 -7.82
C LEU A 296 -12.56 -8.54 -7.63
N ASN A 297 -13.68 -7.97 -7.19
CA ASN A 297 -13.81 -6.52 -7.07
C ASN A 297 -13.60 -6.11 -5.61
N SER A 298 -12.77 -5.10 -5.37
CA SER A 298 -12.45 -4.66 -4.01
C SER A 298 -12.49 -3.13 -3.85
N PRO A 299 -13.49 -2.41 -4.40
CA PRO A 299 -13.36 -0.98 -4.67
C PRO A 299 -12.99 -0.18 -3.41
N GLY A 300 -11.93 0.62 -3.43
CA GLY A 300 -11.43 1.45 -2.34
C GLY A 300 -10.73 0.71 -1.18
N LEU A 301 -10.45 -0.59 -1.27
CA LEU A 301 -9.75 -1.32 -0.19
C LEU A 301 -8.28 -0.89 -0.06
N MET A 302 -7.58 -0.75 -1.18
CA MET A 302 -6.18 -0.33 -1.26
C MET A 302 -6.03 1.10 -0.76
N GLN A 303 -6.95 1.99 -1.15
CA GLN A 303 -6.96 3.38 -0.68
C GLN A 303 -7.17 3.47 0.84
N LEU A 304 -8.11 2.68 1.39
CA LEU A 304 -8.31 2.58 2.85
C LEU A 304 -7.03 2.06 3.55
N GLY A 305 -6.38 1.04 2.97
CA GLY A 305 -5.13 0.50 3.49
C GLY A 305 -3.99 1.53 3.51
N ALA A 306 -3.87 2.34 2.46
CA ALA A 306 -2.86 3.39 2.39
C ALA A 306 -3.07 4.49 3.44
N VAL A 307 -4.32 4.95 3.62
CA VAL A 307 -4.65 5.94 4.65
C VAL A 307 -4.50 5.37 6.06
N LYS A 308 -4.81 4.08 6.27
CA LYS A 308 -4.49 3.39 7.53
C LYS A 308 -3.00 3.45 7.86
N SER A 309 -2.14 3.17 6.88
CA SER A 309 -0.69 3.25 7.05
C SER A 309 -0.25 4.67 7.42
N LEU A 310 -0.80 5.68 6.75
CA LEU A 310 -0.53 7.09 7.10
C LEU A 310 -0.96 7.44 8.52
N ILE A 311 -2.12 6.96 8.99
CA ILE A 311 -2.56 7.18 10.38
C ILE A 311 -1.55 6.61 11.38
N ASN A 312 -1.01 5.42 11.11
CA ASN A 312 0.03 4.84 11.97
C ASN A 312 1.29 5.69 11.97
N ILE A 313 1.71 6.22 10.82
CA ILE A 313 2.86 7.12 10.70
C ILE A 313 2.61 8.43 11.48
N MET A 314 1.41 8.99 11.38
CA MET A 314 1.03 10.22 12.10
C MET A 314 0.93 10.03 13.62
N ALA A 315 0.80 8.80 14.12
CA ALA A 315 0.79 8.54 15.56
C ALA A 315 2.14 8.90 16.22
N ASP A 316 3.23 8.87 15.45
CA ASP A 316 4.58 9.18 15.90
C ASP A 316 4.90 10.69 15.88
N THR A 317 3.91 11.55 15.60
CA THR A 317 4.11 13.01 15.49
C THR A 317 4.82 13.62 16.71
N TYR A 318 4.52 13.12 17.91
CA TYR A 318 5.02 13.65 19.18
C TYR A 318 6.18 12.83 19.79
N SER A 319 6.80 11.93 19.00
CA SER A 319 7.86 11.04 19.49
C SER A 319 9.11 11.76 19.99
N TYR A 320 9.36 12.99 19.52
CA TYR A 320 10.52 13.80 19.89
C TYR A 320 10.06 15.07 20.61
N THR A 321 9.78 14.95 21.90
CA THR A 321 9.33 16.05 22.76
C THR A 321 10.04 15.97 24.11
N ILE A 322 10.02 17.06 24.89
CA ILE A 322 10.57 17.02 26.25
C ILE A 322 9.69 16.08 27.10
N PRO A 323 10.27 15.18 27.90
CA PRO A 323 9.50 14.36 28.83
C PRO A 323 8.62 15.21 29.74
N GLN A 324 7.36 14.80 29.91
CA GLN A 324 6.36 15.57 30.65
C GLN A 324 6.79 15.85 32.10
N ASP A 325 7.44 14.88 32.76
CA ASP A 325 7.93 15.04 34.13
C ASP A 325 9.05 16.07 34.26
N ILE A 326 9.86 16.24 33.22
CA ILE A 326 10.89 17.29 33.14
C ILE A 326 10.25 18.63 32.82
N ALA A 327 9.31 18.67 31.87
CA ALA A 327 8.59 19.88 31.50
C ALA A 327 7.85 20.50 32.70
N LEU A 328 7.10 19.70 33.45
CA LEU A 328 6.36 20.16 34.64
C LEU A 328 7.27 20.74 35.73
N LYS A 329 8.47 20.16 35.91
CA LYS A 329 9.43 20.63 36.93
C LYS A 329 10.10 21.95 36.59
N VAL A 330 10.12 22.33 35.31
CA VAL A 330 10.82 23.53 34.81
C VAL A 330 9.86 24.64 34.44
N LEU A 331 8.73 24.30 33.81
CA LEU A 331 7.79 25.26 33.24
C LEU A 331 6.58 25.54 34.16
N GLY A 332 6.33 24.68 35.15
CA GLY A 332 5.08 24.70 35.91
C GLY A 332 3.94 24.04 35.13
N ASP A 333 2.76 23.96 35.75
CA ASP A 333 1.53 23.45 35.13
C ASP A 333 1.05 24.32 33.96
#